data_AF-A0A8H8A0F9-F1
#
_entry.id   AF-A0A8H8A0F9-F1
#
_cell.length_a   1.000
_cell.length_b   1.000
_cell.length_c   1.000
_cell.angle_alpha   90.00
_cell.angle_beta   90.00
_cell.angle_gamma   90.00
#
_symmetry.space_group_name_H-M   'P 1'
#
loop_
_entity.id
_entity.type
_entity.pdbx_description
1 polymer ?
#
loop_
_entity_poly.entity_id
_entity_poly.type
_entity_poly.pdbx_seq_one_letter_code
_entity_poly.pdbx_strand_id
1 'polypeptide(L)'
;MADQATAGTRGGRGGFGRGRGARGGRGRGARGRGRGRKDEEKEWVPCTKLGRLVKDGKIKSIEQIYLFSLPIKEYQIVDYFLPKLKDEVM
;
A
#
# COMPACT_ATOMS: atom_id res chain seq x y z
N MET A 1 -11.60 -36.79 61.03
CA MET A 1 -10.35 -37.35 61.60
C MET A 1 -9.53 -37.91 60.47
N ALA A 2 -8.25 -37.55 60.45
CA ALA A 2 -7.26 -37.77 59.40
C ALA A 2 -6.68 -39.19 59.40
N ASP A 3 -6.12 -39.60 58.24
CA ASP A 3 -4.89 -40.41 57.97
C ASP A 3 -5.08 -41.22 56.67
N GLN A 4 -4.11 -41.54 55.81
CA GLN A 4 -2.70 -41.18 55.64
C GLN A 4 -2.32 -41.60 54.20
N ALA A 5 -1.30 -40.98 53.61
CA ALA A 5 -0.90 -41.10 52.20
C ALA A 5 -0.01 -42.32 51.89
N THR A 6 -0.13 -42.90 50.69
CA THR A 6 1.03 -43.44 49.94
C THR A 6 0.93 -43.16 48.43
N ALA A 7 2.09 -42.98 47.83
CA ALA A 7 2.34 -42.21 46.62
C ALA A 7 1.96 -42.90 45.30
N GLY A 8 1.29 -42.15 44.41
CA GLY A 8 1.11 -42.47 43.01
C GLY A 8 1.48 -41.28 42.13
N THR A 9 2.73 -41.25 41.68
CA THR A 9 3.21 -40.37 40.60
C THR A 9 2.33 -40.57 39.36
N ARG A 10 1.59 -39.53 38.93
CA ARG A 10 1.31 -39.17 37.52
C ARG A 10 0.16 -38.16 37.46
N GLY A 11 0.43 -37.01 36.82
CA GLY A 11 -0.61 -36.23 36.16
C GLY A 11 -0.85 -34.84 36.74
N GLY A 12 -0.41 -33.83 35.99
CA GLY A 12 -1.20 -32.63 35.78
C GLY A 12 -1.24 -31.59 36.89
N ARG A 13 -0.10 -30.95 37.20
CA ARG A 13 -0.15 -29.60 37.79
C ARG A 13 -0.19 -28.58 36.65
N GLY A 14 -1.39 -28.14 36.31
CA GLY A 14 -1.61 -26.94 35.50
C GLY A 14 -0.80 -25.78 36.08
N GLY A 15 0.18 -25.33 35.32
CA GLY A 15 1.05 -24.21 35.63
C GLY A 15 0.91 -23.16 34.55
N PHE A 16 0.10 -22.15 34.85
CA PHE A 16 0.12 -20.76 34.36
C PHE A 16 0.86 -20.49 33.05
N GLY A 17 0.08 -20.17 32.01
CA GLY A 17 0.60 -19.60 30.79
C GLY A 17 1.47 -18.37 31.06
N ARG A 18 2.73 -18.46 30.63
CA ARG A 18 3.45 -17.38 29.96
C ARG A 18 4.39 -18.02 28.95
N GLY A 19 3.97 -17.99 27.69
CA GLY A 19 4.80 -18.41 26.57
C GLY A 19 6.10 -17.60 26.54
N ARG A 20 7.23 -18.32 26.62
CA ARG A 20 8.50 -17.89 26.01
C ARG A 20 9.37 -19.11 25.70
N GLY A 21 8.79 -20.07 24.97
CA GLY A 21 9.59 -21.02 24.20
C GLY A 21 10.23 -20.29 23.01
N ALA A 22 11.31 -20.74 22.39
CA ALA A 22 12.17 -21.88 22.64
C ALA A 22 13.41 -21.70 21.75
N ARG A 23 14.57 -22.02 22.30
CA ARG A 23 15.65 -22.80 21.68
C ARG A 23 15.51 -23.10 20.18
N GLY A 24 16.44 -22.61 19.36
CA GLY A 24 16.60 -23.11 18.00
C GLY A 24 17.53 -22.30 17.12
N GLY A 25 18.85 -22.54 17.24
CA GLY A 25 19.77 -22.17 16.17
C GLY A 25 19.47 -22.97 14.91
N ARG A 26 19.42 -22.30 13.75
CA ARG A 26 19.55 -22.86 12.40
C ARG A 26 19.81 -21.69 11.45
N GLY A 27 21.03 -21.60 10.92
CA GLY A 27 21.38 -20.64 9.89
C GLY A 27 20.51 -20.82 8.65
N ARG A 28 20.12 -19.70 8.02
CA ARG A 28 19.78 -19.65 6.60
C ARG A 28 19.72 -18.20 6.13
N GLY A 29 20.57 -17.90 5.15
CA GLY A 29 20.20 -16.98 4.08
C GLY A 29 20.48 -15.51 4.37
N ALA A 30 21.61 -15.06 3.84
CA ALA A 30 21.73 -13.75 3.23
C ALA A 30 20.41 -13.30 2.59
N ARG A 31 20.05 -12.03 2.82
CA ARG A 31 19.72 -11.06 1.77
C ARG A 31 19.21 -9.79 2.45
N GLY A 32 20.07 -8.79 2.50
CA GLY A 32 19.57 -7.43 2.41
C GLY A 32 18.60 -7.34 1.25
N ARG A 33 17.36 -6.95 1.56
CA ARG A 33 16.37 -6.42 0.63
C ARG A 33 15.66 -5.36 1.46
N GLY A 34 16.15 -4.12 1.52
CA GLY A 34 16.38 -3.35 0.30
C GLY A 34 15.12 -3.44 -0.55
N ARG A 35 13.95 -3.18 0.04
CA ARG A 35 12.74 -2.91 -0.71
C ARG A 35 12.42 -1.45 -0.45
N GLY A 36 13.13 -0.60 -1.17
CA GLY A 36 12.54 0.67 -1.58
C GLY A 36 11.13 0.33 -2.02
N ARG A 37 10.15 0.96 -1.37
CA ARG A 37 8.82 1.07 -1.93
C ARG A 37 9.09 1.78 -3.25
N LYS A 38 9.24 1.00 -4.32
CA LYS A 38 9.38 1.52 -5.66
C LYS A 38 8.23 2.50 -5.76
N ASP A 39 8.56 3.78 -5.90
CA ASP A 39 7.59 4.79 -6.25
C ASP A 39 6.96 4.29 -7.55
N GLU A 40 5.88 3.52 -7.41
CA GLU A 40 4.96 3.27 -8.48
C GLU A 40 4.52 4.67 -8.84
N GLU A 41 5.08 5.20 -9.94
CA GLU A 41 4.63 6.42 -10.57
C GLU A 41 3.11 6.39 -10.47
N LYS A 42 2.56 7.28 -9.64
CA LYS A 42 1.16 7.22 -9.26
C LYS A 42 0.35 7.27 -10.55
N GLU A 43 -0.16 6.11 -10.96
CA GLU A 43 -0.96 6.01 -12.16
C GLU A 43 -2.12 7.00 -12.00
N TRP A 44 -2.28 7.93 -12.95
CA TRP A 44 -3.31 8.94 -12.84
C TRP A 44 -4.70 8.27 -12.82
N VAL A 45 -5.38 8.40 -11.68
CA VAL A 45 -6.77 7.99 -11.50
C VAL A 45 -7.64 9.24 -11.63
N PRO A 46 -8.40 9.39 -12.73
CA PRO A 46 -9.18 10.60 -12.98
C PRO A 46 -10.38 10.70 -12.04
N CYS A 47 -10.53 11.88 -11.42
CA CYS A 47 -11.60 12.14 -10.45
C CYS A 47 -12.83 12.81 -11.09
N THR A 48 -12.65 13.47 -12.23
CA THR A 48 -13.70 14.19 -12.96
C THR A 48 -14.21 13.41 -14.17
N LYS A 49 -15.41 13.78 -14.65
CA LYS A 49 -15.95 13.26 -15.92
C LYS A 49 -15.00 13.58 -17.08
N LEU A 50 -14.40 14.77 -17.09
CA LEU A 50 -13.45 15.18 -18.12
C LEU A 50 -12.20 14.31 -18.09
N GLY A 51 -11.59 14.12 -16.92
CA GLY A 51 -10.41 13.27 -16.77
C GLY A 51 -10.64 11.84 -17.26
N ARG A 52 -11.84 11.28 -17.03
CA ARG A 52 -12.21 9.95 -17.56
C ARG A 52 -12.30 9.96 -19.08
N LEU A 53 -12.93 10.96 -19.68
CA LEU A 53 -13.01 11.09 -21.15
C LEU A 53 -11.63 11.27 -21.80
N VAL A 54 -10.71 11.95 -21.13
CA VAL A 54 -9.32 12.12 -21.57
C VAL A 54 -8.56 10.79 -21.45
N LYS A 55 -8.65 10.10 -20.31
CA LYS A 55 -8.01 8.78 -20.10
C LYS A 55 -8.57 7.71 -21.05
N ASP A 56 -9.86 7.75 -21.35
CA ASP A 56 -10.53 6.89 -22.33
C ASP A 56 -10.12 7.20 -23.80
N GLY A 57 -9.40 8.30 -24.06
CA GLY A 57 -9.00 8.71 -25.41
C GLY A 57 -10.13 9.28 -26.28
N LYS A 58 -11.29 9.62 -25.68
CA LYS A 58 -12.43 10.24 -26.39
C LYS A 58 -12.15 11.70 -26.74
N ILE A 59 -11.40 12.40 -25.89
CA ILE A 59 -10.92 13.75 -26.14
C ILE A 59 -9.46 13.66 -26.59
N LYS A 60 -9.19 14.15 -27.81
CA LYS A 60 -7.86 14.02 -28.44
C LYS A 60 -7.03 15.29 -28.37
N SER A 61 -7.65 16.43 -28.13
CA SER A 61 -6.98 17.73 -28.05
C SER A 61 -7.59 18.62 -26.98
N ILE A 62 -6.77 19.53 -26.44
CA ILE A 62 -7.21 20.53 -25.45
C ILE A 62 -8.20 21.54 -26.05
N GLU A 63 -8.18 21.74 -27.37
CA GLU A 63 -9.09 22.63 -28.10
C GLU A 63 -10.55 22.19 -27.94
N GLN A 64 -10.82 20.88 -27.92
CA GLN A 64 -12.18 20.36 -27.71
C GLN A 64 -12.71 20.76 -26.33
N ILE A 65 -11.84 20.78 -25.31
CA ILE A 65 -12.20 21.20 -23.95
C ILE A 65 -12.61 22.68 -23.95
N TYR A 66 -11.84 23.52 -24.63
CA TYR A 66 -12.13 24.95 -24.76
C TYR A 66 -13.37 25.24 -25.59
N LEU A 67 -13.62 24.48 -26.67
CA LEU A 67 -14.80 24.64 -27.53
C LEU A 67 -16.11 24.42 -26.75
N PHE A 68 -16.13 23.40 -25.89
CA PHE A 68 -17.28 23.10 -25.03
C PHE A 68 -17.28 23.89 -23.71
N SER A 69 -16.33 24.83 -23.52
CA SER A 69 -16.21 25.65 -22.30
C SER A 69 -16.20 24.82 -21.02
N LEU A 70 -15.59 23.63 -21.05
CA LEU A 70 -15.57 22.73 -19.90
C LEU A 70 -14.46 23.17 -18.92
N PRO A 71 -14.76 23.26 -17.61
CA PRO A 71 -13.77 23.67 -16.62
C PRO A 71 -12.73 22.55 -16.38
N ILE A 72 -11.45 22.92 -16.48
CA ILE A 72 -10.33 22.03 -16.16
C ILE A 72 -10.01 22.15 -14.66
N LYS A 73 -10.17 21.05 -13.92
CA LYS A 73 -9.91 20.97 -12.47
C LYS A 73 -8.77 20.02 -12.09
N GLU A 74 -8.26 19.26 -13.04
CA GLU A 74 -7.15 18.32 -12.85
C GLU A 74 -5.98 18.77 -13.71
N TYR A 75 -4.84 19.05 -13.10
CA TYR A 75 -3.63 19.49 -13.80
C TYR A 75 -3.07 18.39 -14.70
N GLN A 76 -3.29 17.11 -14.36
CA GLN A 76 -2.86 15.96 -15.15
C GLN A 76 -3.42 15.96 -16.58
N ILE A 77 -4.57 16.60 -16.80
CA ILE A 77 -5.15 16.79 -18.14
C ILE A 77 -4.23 17.69 -18.98
N VAL A 78 -3.69 18.75 -18.38
CA VAL A 78 -2.77 19.67 -19.05
C VAL A 78 -1.44 18.99 -19.31
N ASP A 79 -0.90 18.26 -18.33
CA ASP A 79 0.35 17.49 -18.48
C ASP A 79 0.25 16.45 -19.60
N TYR A 80 -0.92 15.80 -19.74
CA TYR A 80 -1.18 14.82 -20.78
C TYR A 80 -1.16 15.41 -22.18
N PHE A 81 -1.81 16.57 -22.39
CA PHE A 81 -1.88 17.21 -23.71
C PHE A 81 -0.65 18.07 -24.03
N LEU A 82 -0.01 18.66 -23.02
CA LEU A 82 1.07 19.63 -23.16
C LEU A 82 2.27 19.26 -22.26
N PRO A 83 3.00 18.17 -22.57
CA PRO A 83 4.13 17.71 -21.75
C PRO A 83 5.37 18.62 -21.78
N LYS A 84 5.38 19.65 -22.63
CA LYS A 84 6.50 20.60 -22.80
C LYS A 84 6.18 22.00 -22.30
N LEU A 85 5.18 22.12 -21.42
CA LEU A 85 4.82 23.39 -20.81
C LEU A 85 5.98 23.89 -19.92
N LYS A 86 6.23 25.20 -19.94
CA LYS A 86 7.23 25.86 -19.09
C LYS A 86 6.51 26.66 -18.03
N ASP A 87 6.96 26.54 -16.79
CA ASP A 87 6.48 27.31 -15.66
C ASP A 87 7.54 28.35 -15.27
N GLU A 88 7.12 29.61 -15.10
CA GLU A 88 7.96 30.70 -14.58
C GLU A 88 7.33 31.25 -13.30
N VAL A 89 8.16 31.53 -12.29
CA VAL A 89 7.71 32.12 -11.00
C VAL A 89 7.80 33.63 -11.11
N MET A 90 6.67 34.31 -10.89
CA MET A 90 6.51 35.78 -11.00
C MET A 90 6.77 36.50 -9.68
#